data_AF-A0A0R2XPE3-F1
#
_entry.id   AF-A0A0R2XPE3-F1
#
_cell.length_a   1.000
_cell.length_b   1.000
_cell.length_c   1.000
_cell.angle_alpha   90.00
_cell.angle_beta   90.00
_cell.angle_gamma   90.00
#
_symmetry.space_group_name_H-M   'P 1'
#
loop_
_entity.id
_entity.type
_entity.pdbx_description
1 polymer ?
#
loop_
_entity_poly.entity_id
_entity_poly.type
_entity_poly.pdbx_seq_one_letter_code
_entity_poly.pdbx_strand_id
1 'polypeptide(L)'
;MSQPELSPSNRLLSLVGIVGAILAFAAILFVAYLPSRPDPIDQAVNQERQAKADQARAAGMAKLVGFEVIDAEAGTVRIPIADAMDSTVAAYNKK
;
A
#
# COMPACT_ATOMS: atom_id res chain seq x y z
N MET A 1 16.86 -49.53 -40.07
CA MET A 1 15.54 -49.51 -39.42
C MET A 1 14.78 -48.32 -39.98
N SER A 2 13.74 -48.56 -40.77
CA SER A 2 12.96 -47.50 -41.42
C SER A 2 11.97 -46.94 -40.40
N GLN A 3 12.09 -45.65 -40.04
CA GLN A 3 11.11 -45.02 -39.17
C GLN A 3 9.76 -44.96 -39.89
N PRO A 4 8.65 -45.35 -39.23
CA PRO A 4 7.33 -45.20 -39.82
C PRO A 4 7.03 -43.70 -39.98
N GLU A 5 6.85 -43.24 -41.22
CA GLU A 5 6.40 -41.88 -41.47
C GLU A 5 5.02 -41.67 -40.85
N LEU A 6 4.93 -40.72 -39.92
CA LEU A 6 3.68 -40.37 -39.27
C LEU A 6 2.72 -39.76 -40.31
N SER A 7 1.66 -40.50 -40.63
CA SER A 7 0.55 -40.06 -41.48
C SER A 7 0.01 -38.69 -41.00
N PRO A 8 -0.38 -37.78 -41.90
CA PRO A 8 -0.88 -36.45 -41.55
C PRO A 8 -2.07 -36.48 -40.57
N SER A 9 -2.90 -37.53 -40.62
CA SER A 9 -4.00 -37.74 -39.67
C SER A 9 -3.48 -37.94 -38.23
N ASN A 10 -2.38 -38.69 -38.06
CA ASN A 10 -1.76 -38.92 -36.76
C ASN A 10 -1.15 -37.63 -36.19
N ARG A 11 -0.60 -36.77 -37.06
CA ARG A 11 -0.05 -35.46 -36.66
C ARG A 11 -1.16 -34.50 -36.18
N LEU A 12 -2.30 -34.49 -36.86
CA LEU A 12 -3.46 -33.69 -36.46
C LEU A 12 -4.03 -34.16 -35.11
N LEU A 13 -4.13 -35.46 -34.90
CA LEU A 13 -4.56 -36.02 -33.61
C LEU A 13 -3.59 -35.67 -32.49
N SER A 14 -2.27 -35.73 -32.73
CA SER A 14 -1.28 -35.28 -31.75
C SER A 14 -1.39 -33.79 -31.44
N LEU A 15 -1.60 -32.93 -32.46
CA LEU A 15 -1.78 -31.49 -32.27
C LEU A 15 -3.03 -31.19 -31.43
N VAL A 16 -4.17 -31.82 -31.75
CA VAL A 16 -5.41 -31.67 -31.00
C VAL A 16 -5.23 -32.17 -29.56
N GLY A 17 -4.51 -33.27 -29.36
CA GLY A 17 -4.17 -33.77 -28.02
C GLY A 17 -3.34 -32.78 -27.20
N ILE A 18 -2.32 -32.16 -27.81
CA ILE A 18 -1.48 -31.15 -27.15
C ILE A 18 -2.31 -29.93 -26.76
N VAL A 19 -3.11 -29.40 -27.69
CA VAL A 19 -3.98 -28.24 -27.42
C VAL A 19 -5.02 -28.59 -26.35
N GLY A 20 -5.61 -29.77 -26.43
CA GLY A 20 -6.57 -30.28 -25.45
C GLY A 20 -5.97 -30.38 -24.04
N ALA A 21 -4.73 -30.86 -23.92
CA ALA A 21 -4.04 -30.95 -22.63
C ALA A 21 -3.76 -29.57 -22.02
N ILE A 22 -3.32 -28.61 -22.83
CA ILE A 22 -3.08 -27.22 -22.38
C ILE A 22 -4.39 -26.57 -21.92
N LEU A 23 -5.47 -26.73 -22.69
CA LEU A 23 -6.78 -26.17 -22.34
C LEU A 23 -7.34 -26.82 -21.07
N ALA A 24 -7.19 -28.13 -20.91
CA ALA A 24 -7.60 -28.82 -19.68
C ALA A 24 -6.83 -28.31 -18.46
N PHE A 25 -5.51 -28.12 -18.58
CA PHE A 25 -4.69 -27.56 -17.52
C PHE A 25 -5.08 -26.11 -17.18
N ALA A 26 -5.31 -25.27 -18.19
CA ALA A 26 -5.79 -23.90 -18.00
C ALA A 26 -7.17 -23.86 -17.33
N ALA A 27 -8.08 -24.78 -17.68
CA ALA A 27 -9.39 -24.90 -17.05
C ALA A 27 -9.28 -25.31 -15.57
N ILE A 28 -8.37 -26.23 -15.24
CA ILE A 28 -8.08 -26.61 -13.85
C ILE A 28 -7.56 -25.40 -13.07
N LEU A 29 -6.60 -24.65 -13.61
CA LEU A 29 -6.12 -23.42 -12.98
C LEU A 29 -7.24 -22.40 -12.82
N PHE A 30 -8.06 -22.20 -13.86
CA PHE A 30 -9.18 -21.28 -13.81
C PHE A 30 -10.15 -21.64 -12.68
N VAL A 31 -10.58 -22.89 -12.59
CA VAL A 31 -11.50 -23.36 -11.54
C VAL A 31 -10.84 -23.35 -10.16
N ALA A 32 -9.56 -23.70 -10.03
CA ALA A 32 -8.84 -23.69 -8.77
C ALA A 32 -8.62 -22.27 -8.22
N TYR A 33 -8.44 -21.28 -9.10
CA TYR A 33 -8.20 -19.89 -8.72
C TYR A 33 -9.48 -19.02 -8.74
N LEU A 34 -10.64 -19.52 -9.18
CA LEU A 34 -11.91 -18.78 -9.18
C LEU A 34 -12.45 -18.50 -7.75
N PRO A 35 -12.39 -19.44 -6.79
CA PRO A 35 -12.76 -19.19 -5.40
C PRO A 35 -11.61 -18.58 -4.58
N SER A 36 -10.38 -18.72 -5.08
CA SER A 36 -9.14 -18.52 -4.33
C SER A 36 -8.44 -17.22 -4.72
N ARG A 37 -9.19 -16.14 -4.97
CA ARG A 37 -8.62 -14.80 -4.83
C ARG A 37 -8.78 -14.41 -3.37
N PRO A 38 -7.80 -14.70 -2.49
CA PRO A 38 -7.76 -13.99 -1.22
C PRO A 38 -7.73 -12.51 -1.57
N ASP A 39 -8.53 -11.70 -0.89
CA ASP A 39 -8.36 -10.26 -0.95
C ASP A 39 -6.87 -9.96 -0.78
N PRO A 40 -6.29 -9.00 -1.54
CA PRO A 40 -4.91 -8.64 -1.35
C PRO A 40 -4.73 -8.33 0.14
N ILE A 41 -3.95 -9.20 0.81
CA ILE A 41 -3.84 -9.31 2.27
C ILE A 41 -3.55 -7.96 2.94
N ASP A 42 -3.02 -7.01 2.16
CA ASP A 42 -2.59 -5.71 2.62
C ASP A 42 -3.57 -4.56 2.39
N GLN A 43 -4.72 -4.73 1.74
CA GLN A 43 -5.63 -3.57 1.51
C GLN A 43 -6.20 -3.03 2.83
N ALA A 44 -6.69 -3.89 3.72
CA ALA A 44 -7.21 -3.48 5.02
C ALA A 44 -6.09 -2.91 5.92
N VAL A 45 -4.92 -3.54 5.92
CA VAL A 45 -3.75 -3.12 6.71
C VAL A 45 -3.20 -1.78 6.20
N ASN A 46 -3.18 -1.56 4.89
CA ASN A 46 -2.72 -0.30 4.30
C ASN A 46 -3.69 0.86 4.58
N GLN A 47 -5.01 0.60 4.53
CA GLN A 47 -6.01 1.60 4.92
C GLN A 47 -5.88 1.98 6.40
N GLU A 48 -5.67 1.01 7.29
CA GLU A 48 -5.47 1.29 8.72
C GLU A 48 -4.17 2.07 8.98
N ARG A 49 -3.07 1.72 8.29
CA ARG A 49 -1.80 2.45 8.38
C ARG A 49 -1.92 3.87 7.88
N GLN A 50 -2.64 4.10 6.79
CA GLN A 50 -2.88 5.42 6.23
C GLN A 50 -3.71 6.28 7.20
N ALA A 51 -4.80 5.74 7.74
CA ALA A 51 -5.65 6.43 8.72
C ALA A 51 -4.87 6.80 9.99
N LYS A 52 -4.03 5.89 10.52
CA LYS A 52 -3.16 6.20 11.68
C LYS A 52 -2.11 7.26 11.35
N ALA A 53 -1.52 7.24 10.16
CA ALA A 53 -0.55 8.25 9.74
C ALA A 53 -1.20 9.64 9.63
N ASP A 54 -2.41 9.73 9.09
CA ASP A 54 -3.13 10.99 8.93
C ASP A 54 -3.61 11.53 10.29
N GLN A 55 -4.04 10.65 11.20
CA GLN A 55 -4.35 11.02 12.59
C GLN A 55 -3.10 11.54 13.32
N ALA A 56 -1.95 10.90 13.14
CA ALA A 56 -0.69 11.34 13.75
C ALA A 56 -0.21 12.69 13.18
N ARG A 57 -0.37 12.92 11.87
CA ARG A 57 -0.07 14.22 11.25
C ARG A 57 -0.99 15.32 11.77
N ALA A 58 -2.30 15.07 11.86
CA ALA A 58 -3.27 16.04 12.37
C ALA A 58 -3.01 16.38 13.84
N ALA A 59 -2.75 15.38 14.69
CA ALA A 59 -2.40 15.59 16.09
C ALA A 59 -1.04 16.31 16.26
N GLY A 60 -0.07 16.00 15.40
CA GLY A 60 1.21 16.71 15.35
C GLY A 60 1.03 18.18 14.97
N MET A 61 0.20 18.47 13.97
CA MET A 61 -0.08 19.84 13.55
C MET A 61 -0.81 20.62 14.63
N ALA A 62 -1.83 20.04 15.27
CA ALA A 62 -2.54 20.69 16.38
C ALA A 62 -1.58 21.14 17.50
N LYS A 63 -0.55 20.33 17.82
CA LYS A 63 0.48 20.67 18.81
C LYS A 63 1.45 21.78 18.38
N LEU A 64 1.55 22.08 17.09
CA LEU A 64 2.52 23.04 16.54
C LEU A 64 1.91 24.41 16.27
N VAL A 65 0.60 24.48 16.00
CA VAL A 65 -0.10 25.74 15.68
C VAL A 65 -0.99 26.25 16.81
N GLY A 66 -1.27 25.43 17.83
CA GLY A 66 -2.14 25.80 18.93
C GLY A 66 -1.41 26.55 20.05
N PHE A 67 -2.08 27.55 20.61
CA PHE A 67 -1.74 28.09 21.92
C PHE A 67 -2.31 27.16 23.00
N GLU A 68 -1.46 26.70 23.93
CA GLU A 68 -1.86 25.79 24.99
C GLU A 68 -1.15 26.19 26.29
N VAL A 69 -1.89 26.27 27.40
CA VAL A 69 -1.29 26.53 28.72
C VAL A 69 -0.74 25.19 29.22
N ILE A 70 0.59 25.05 29.25
CA ILE A 70 1.26 23.81 29.69
C ILE A 70 1.22 23.72 31.21
N ASP A 71 1.42 24.84 31.90
CA ASP A 71 1.38 24.93 33.36
C ASP A 71 0.98 26.34 33.79
N ALA A 72 -0.21 26.46 34.40
CA ALA A 72 -0.75 27.73 34.85
C ALA A 72 -0.13 28.23 36.17
N GLU A 73 0.40 27.33 37.00
CA GLU A 73 1.04 27.68 38.28
C GLU A 73 2.49 28.14 38.06
N ALA A 74 3.19 27.55 37.09
CA ALA A 74 4.51 27.98 36.66
C ALA A 74 4.49 29.11 35.59
N GLY A 75 3.31 29.53 35.14
CA GLY A 75 3.14 30.57 34.10
C GLY A 75 3.69 30.17 32.72
N THR A 76 3.83 28.87 32.45
CA THR A 76 4.44 28.36 31.22
C THR A 76 3.37 28.11 30.15
N VAL A 77 3.42 28.90 29.08
CA VAL A 77 2.50 28.81 27.95
C VAL A 77 3.23 28.34 26.69
N ARG A 78 2.56 27.48 25.91
CA ARG A 78 2.97 27.11 24.57
C ARG A 78 2.49 28.16 23.58
N ILE A 79 3.43 28.74 22.85
CA ILE A 79 3.15 29.60 21.71
C ILE A 79 3.49 28.85 20.41
N PRO A 80 2.80 29.14 19.29
CA PRO A 80 3.13 28.62 17.98
C PRO A 80 4.59 28.90 17.61
N ILE A 81 5.20 27.98 16.85
CA ILE A 81 6.63 28.07 16.52
C ILE A 81 6.93 29.34 15.71
N ALA A 82 6.04 29.75 14.81
CA ALA A 82 6.20 30.98 14.03
C ALA A 82 6.34 32.20 14.95
N ASP A 83 5.43 32.34 15.91
CA ASP A 83 5.42 33.47 16.84
C ASP A 83 6.63 33.44 17.79
N ALA A 84 7.10 32.24 18.17
CA ALA A 84 8.30 32.06 18.97
C ALA A 84 9.57 32.51 18.22
N MET A 85 9.66 32.17 16.92
CA MET A 85 10.76 32.61 16.07
C MET A 85 10.77 34.14 15.92
N ASP A 86 9.62 34.73 15.61
CA ASP A 86 9.47 36.18 15.45
C ASP A 86 9.82 36.92 16.74
N SER A 87 9.37 36.41 17.89
CA SER A 87 9.70 36.96 19.21
C SER A 87 11.20 36.90 19.50
N THR A 88 11.87 35.81 19.10
CA THR A 88 13.31 35.63 19.31
C THR A 88 14.13 36.59 18.45
N VAL A 89 13.76 36.74 17.17
CA VAL A 89 14.41 37.68 16.25
C VAL A 89 14.18 39.13 16.69
N ALA A 90 12.96 39.47 17.10
CA ALA A 90 12.64 40.80 17.63
C ALA A 90 13.42 41.12 18.91
N ALA A 91 13.62 40.14 19.79
CA ALA A 91 14.44 40.30 20.99
C ALA A 91 15.92 40.53 20.65
N TYR A 92 16.43 39.85 19.63
CA TYR A 92 17.80 40.03 19.17
C TYR A 92 18.03 41.41 18.53
N ASN A 93 17.09 41.90 17.74
CA ASN A 93 17.18 43.20 17.05
C ASN A 93 16.95 44.42 17.97
N LYS A 94 16.48 44.22 19.21
CA LYS A 94 16.28 45.29 20.21
C LYS A 94 17.51 45.54 21.11
N LYS A 95 18.56 44.72 20.99
CA LYS A 95 19.86 44.95 21.63
C LYS A 95 20.79 45.72 20.70
#